data_AF-A0A2X1KIE0-F1
#
_entry.id   AF-A0A2X1KIE0-F1
#
_cell.length_a   1.000
_cell.length_b   1.000
_cell.length_c   1.000
_cell.angle_alpha   90.00
_cell.angle_beta   90.00
_cell.angle_gamma   90.00
#
_symmetry.space_group_name_H-M   'P 1'
#
loop_
_entity.id
_entity.type
_entity.pdbx_description
1 polymer ?
#
loop_
_entity_poly.entity_id
_entity_poly.type
_entity_poly.pdbx_seq_one_letter_code
_entity_poly.pdbx_strand_id
1 'polypeptide(L)' 'MIKVYGVPGWGSTISELMLTLADIPYQFFDVSGFDHEGTSRELFENPEPVVSDSDTGAGK' A
#
# COMPACT_ATOMS: atom_id res chain seq x y z
N MET A 1 -4.74 -0.85 13.60
CA MET A 1 -3.34 -0.99 13.16
C MET A 1 -3.08 0.08 12.12
N ILE A 2 -1.98 0.85 12.25
CA ILE A 2 -1.68 1.96 11.32
C ILE A 2 -1.22 1.39 9.99
N LYS A 3 -1.70 1.96 8.88
CA LYS A 3 -1.23 1.63 7.52
C LYS A 3 -0.35 2.76 7.02
N VAL A 4 0.86 2.43 6.56
CA VAL A 4 1.80 3.38 5.98
C VAL A 4 1.94 3.04 4.50
N TYR A 5 1.38 3.88 3.63
CA TYR A 5 1.58 3.78 2.19
C TYR A 5 2.80 4.61 1.82
N GLY A 6 3.82 3.99 1.24
CA GLY A 6 5.10 4.65 1.01
C GLY A 6 5.95 3.99 -0.05
N VAL A 7 7.06 4.65 -0.38
CA VAL A 7 8.09 4.14 -1.28
C VAL A 7 9.42 4.12 -0.52
N PRO A 8 10.16 3.00 -0.50
CA PRO A 8 11.48 2.95 0.12
C PRO A 8 12.42 4.02 -0.45
N GLY A 9 13.07 4.79 0.43
CA GLY A 9 13.97 5.88 0.03
C GLY A 9 13.29 7.22 -0.23
N TRP A 10 11.96 7.31 -0.05
CA TRP A 10 11.20 8.58 -0.10
C TRP A 10 10.86 9.08 1.31
N GLY A 11 10.17 10.21 1.41
CA GLY A 11 9.77 10.80 2.70
C GLY A 11 8.97 9.87 3.62
N SER A 12 8.31 8.84 3.08
CA SER A 12 7.61 7.81 3.86
C SER A 12 8.52 7.02 4.81
N THR A 13 9.82 6.90 4.51
CA THR A 13 10.79 6.25 5.40
C THR A 13 10.93 6.98 6.74
N ILE A 14 10.66 8.29 6.79
CA ILE A 14 10.67 9.05 8.05
C ILE A 14 9.50 8.60 8.94
N SER A 15 8.30 8.47 8.38
CA SER A 15 7.12 7.98 9.12
C SER A 15 7.32 6.56 9.63
N GLU A 16 7.92 5.69 8.80
CA GLU A 16 8.29 4.34 9.19
C GLU A 16 9.25 4.35 10.39
N LEU A 17 10.36 5.08 10.28
CA LEU A 17 11.35 5.21 11.34
C LEU A 17 10.73 5.72 12.65
N MET A 18 9.88 6.75 12.58
CA MET A 18 9.21 7.29 13.77
C MET A 18 8.30 6.26 14.44
N LEU A 19 7.55 5.47 13.66
CA LEU A 19 6.67 4.44 14.19
C LEU A 19 7.46 3.30 14.83
N THR A 20 8.55 2.86 14.20
CA THR A 20 9.48 1.89 14.78
C THR A 20 10.09 2.39 16.08
N LEU A 21 10.57 3.65 16.12
CA LEU A 21 11.16 4.25 17.32
C LEU A 21 10.16 4.41 18.47
N ALA A 22 8.87 4.62 18.15
CA ALA A 22 7.80 4.73 19.12
C ALA A 22 7.22 3.38 19.57
N ASP A 23 7.74 2.26 19.07
CA ASP A 23 7.21 0.90 19.30
C ASP A 23 5.72 0.78 18.94
N ILE A 24 5.28 1.53 17.91
CA ILE A 24 3.89 1.52 17.45
C ILE A 24 3.77 0.50 16.31
N PRO A 25 2.90 -0.51 16.41
CA PRO A 25 2.72 -1.49 15.34
C PRO A 25 2.07 -0.87 14.11
N TYR A 26 2.69 -1.08 12.95
CA TYR A 26 2.22 -0.61 11.65
C TYR A 26 2.38 -1.67 10.56
N GLN A 27 1.63 -1.52 9.47
CA GLN A 27 1.80 -2.28 8.25
C GLN A 27 2.27 -1.33 7.14
N PHE A 28 3.41 -1.61 6.55
CA PHE A 28 3.93 -0.87 5.42
C PHE A 28 3.40 -1.46 4.11
N PHE A 29 2.87 -0.60 3.25
CA PHE A 29 2.41 -0.91 1.90
C PHE A 29 3.29 -0.16 0.92
N ASP A 30 4.11 -0.90 0.18
CA ASP A 30 4.89 -0.35 -0.92
C ASP A 30 3.95 0.04 -2.07
N VAL A 31 3.94 1.33 -2.41
CA VAL A 31 3.17 1.90 -3.53
C VAL A 31 4.06 2.41 -4.65
N SER A 32 5.24 1.80 -4.83
CA SER A 32 6.13 2.09 -5.95
C SER A 32 5.37 2.10 -7.28
N GLY A 33 5.61 3.14 -8.10
CA GLY A 33 4.93 3.35 -9.38
C GLY A 33 3.56 4.03 -9.30
N PHE A 34 3.15 4.56 -8.13
CA PHE A 34 1.90 5.35 -7.99
C PHE A 34 1.88 6.62 -8.87
N ASP A 35 3.05 7.08 -9.30
CA ASP A 35 3.25 8.25 -10.16
C ASP A 35 2.99 7.96 -11.65
N HIS A 36 2.69 6.69 -11.99
CA HIS A 36 2.32 6.25 -13.32
C HIS A 36 0.93 5.60 -13.32
N GLU A 37 0.30 5.52 -14.49
CA GLU A 37 -0.96 4.77 -14.65
C GLU A 37 -0.75 3.30 -14.29
N GLY A 38 -1.63 2.73 -13.46
CA GLY A 38 -1.57 1.33 -13.03
C GLY A 38 -2.12 1.09 -11.63
N THR A 39 -2.03 -0.18 -11.20
CA THR A 39 -2.64 -0.66 -9.95
C THR A 39 -2.20 0.11 -8.70
N SER A 40 -0.93 0.55 -8.63
CA SER A 40 -0.42 1.34 -7.50
C SER A 40 -1.10 2.71 -7.39
N ARG A 41 -1.49 3.32 -8.52
CA ARG A 41 -2.21 4.59 -8.57
C ARG A 41 -3.68 4.42 -8.21
N GLU A 42 -4.31 3.35 -8.69
CA GLU A 42 -5.69 2.99 -8.33
C GLU A 42 -5.85 2.75 -6.82
N LEU A 43 -4.85 2.10 -6.18
CA LEU A 43 -4.79 1.91 -4.73
C LEU A 43 -4.67 3.21 -3.95
N PHE A 44 -4.05 4.24 -4.53
CA PHE A 44 -3.88 5.55 -3.92
C PHE A 44 -5.12 6.44 -4.10
N GLU A 45 -5.75 6.37 -5.27
CA GLU A 45 -6.95 7.15 -5.62
C GLU A 45 -8.22 6.58 -4.95
N ASN A 46 -8.29 5.27 -4.74
CA ASN A 46 -9.40 4.62 -4.04
C ASN A 46 -8.90 3.56 -3.02
N PRO A 47 -8.63 3.95 -1.77
CA PRO A 47 -8.07 3.06 -0.75
C PRO A 47 -9.09 2.10 -0.11
N GLU A 48 -10.37 2.11 -0.55
CA GLU A 48 -11.31 1.03 -0.21
C GLU A 48 -10.80 -0.30 -0.82
N PRO A 49 -10.99 -1.44 -0.15
CA PRO A 49 -10.34 -2.67 -0.57
C PRO A 49 -10.89 -3.07 -1.93
N VAL A 50 -10.05 -2.98 -2.97
CA VAL A 50 -10.29 -3.69 -4.23
C VAL A 50 -10.19 -5.17 -3.88
N VAL A 51 -11.33 -5.76 -3.51
CA VAL A 51 -11.53 -7.20 -3.61
C VAL A 51 -11.46 -7.47 -5.10
N SER A 52 -10.27 -7.86 -5.57
CA SER A 52 -10.13 -8.43 -6.89
C SER A 52 -10.87 -9.76 -6.89
N ASP A 53 -12.14 -9.72 -7.30
CA ASP A 53 -12.89 -10.88 -7.78
C ASP A 53 -12.26 -11.36 -9.09
N SER A 54 -11.06 -11.92 -8.99
CA SER A 54 -10.44 -12.71 -10.04
C SER A 54 -10.21 -14.12 -9.50
N ASP A 55 -11.30 -14.73 -9.04
CA ASP A 55 -11.49 -16.19 -9.08
C ASP A 55 -12.84 -16.50 -9.75
N THR A 56 -13.00 -16.04 -11.00
CA THR A 56 -13.93 -16.70 -11.93
C THR A 56 -13.13 -17.75 -12.69
N GLY A 57 -12.84 -18.86 -12.00
CA GLY A 57 -12.61 -20.15 -12.64
C GLY A 57 -13.92 -20.63 -13.26
N ALA A 58 -14.24 -20.12 -14.45
CA ALA A 58 -15.29 -20.66 -15.29
C ALA A 58 -15.00 -22.13 -15.60
N GLY A 59 -16.00 -22.98 -15.40
CA GLY A 59 -15.88 -24.41 -15.58
C GLY A 59 -15.44 -24.84 -16.97
N LYS A 60 -14.75 -25.97 -16.99
CA LYS A 60 -14.96 -27.07 -17.92
C LYS A 60 -14.78 -28.38 -17.16
#